data_AF-A0A7D5MP66-F1
#
_entry.id   AF-A0A7D5MP66-F1
#
_cell.length_a   1.000
_cell.length_b   1.000
_cell.length_c   1.000
_cell.angle_alpha   90.00
_cell.angle_beta   90.00
_cell.angle_gamma   90.00
#
_symmetry.space_group_name_H-M   'P 1'
#
loop_
_entity.id
_entity.type
_entity.pdbx_description
1 polymer ?
#
loop_
_entity_poly.entity_id
_entity_poly.type
_entity_poly.pdbx_seq_one_letter_code
_entity_poly.pdbx_strand_id
1 'polypeptide(L)'
;MDGEAMVQYLLSQGVQPQNILIHGWSLGGGVGAHVAALHQEKGKEIHICNDRSFESMVNEVKELARELRKYINTSTLLGKLVSAALALAPITIPLIHMIGWDFKSTQCYQKINGHKFIIYHPNDEIIVYSASLHKNWRI
;
A
#
# COMPACT_ATOMS: atom_id res chain seq x y z
N MET A 1 3.61 14.36 3.45
CA MET A 1 4.18 13.38 2.48
C MET A 1 4.19 14.02 1.10
N ASP A 2 5.14 13.70 0.23
CA ASP A 2 5.27 14.35 -1.09
C ASP A 2 3.99 14.21 -1.95
N GLY A 3 3.27 13.10 -1.82
CA GLY A 3 1.96 12.91 -2.45
C GLY A 3 0.91 13.95 -2.03
N GLU A 4 0.92 14.40 -0.76
CA GLU A 4 0.06 15.50 -0.30
C GLU A 4 0.47 16.82 -0.97
N ALA A 5 1.79 17.09 -1.05
CA ALA A 5 2.28 18.31 -1.67
C ALA A 5 1.87 18.40 -3.15
N MET A 6 1.86 17.28 -3.88
CA MET A 6 1.37 17.22 -5.26
C MET A 6 -0.13 17.56 -5.37
N VAL A 7 -0.97 17.06 -4.46
CA VAL A 7 -2.39 17.41 -4.44
C VAL A 7 -2.58 18.89 -4.08
N GLN A 8 -1.86 19.39 -3.07
CA GLN A 8 -1.92 20.82 -2.71
C GLN A 8 -1.48 21.74 -3.85
N TYR A 9 -0.47 21.33 -4.63
CA TYR A 9 -0.05 22.04 -5.82
C TYR A 9 -1.20 22.16 -6.83
N LEU A 10 -1.87 21.06 -7.19
CA LEU A 10 -3.01 21.10 -8.12
C LEU A 10 -4.15 22.00 -7.60
N LEU A 11 -4.46 21.90 -6.30
CA LEU A 11 -5.47 22.75 -5.68
C LEU A 11 -5.08 24.24 -5.72
N SER A 12 -3.80 24.56 -5.53
CA SER A 12 -3.29 25.94 -5.65
C SER A 12 -3.41 26.51 -7.05
N GLN A 13 -3.43 25.64 -8.07
CA GLN A 13 -3.67 26.02 -9.47
C GLN A 13 -5.18 26.15 -9.80
N GLY A 14 -6.08 25.99 -8.83
CA GLY A 14 -7.52 26.10 -9.02
C GLY A 14 -8.20 24.83 -9.56
N VAL A 15 -7.47 23.70 -9.64
CA VAL A 15 -8.07 22.41 -9.99
C VAL A 15 -9.07 22.02 -8.91
N GLN A 16 -10.30 21.71 -9.31
CA GLN A 16 -11.34 21.27 -8.38
C GLN A 16 -11.01 19.87 -7.83
N PRO A 17 -11.20 19.60 -6.53
CA PRO A 17 -10.86 18.30 -5.93
C PRO A 17 -11.45 17.10 -6.67
N GLN A 18 -12.72 17.17 -7.07
CA GLN A 18 -13.43 16.11 -7.80
C GLN A 18 -12.87 15.84 -9.20
N ASN A 19 -11.96 16.67 -9.71
CA ASN A 19 -11.26 16.45 -10.97
C ASN A 19 -9.86 15.83 -10.75
N ILE A 20 -9.50 15.49 -9.51
CA ILE A 20 -8.21 14.89 -9.16
C ILE A 20 -8.41 13.41 -8.87
N LEU A 21 -7.71 12.57 -9.65
CA LEU A 21 -7.57 11.13 -9.42
C LEU A 21 -6.15 10.84 -8.95
N ILE A 22 -6.00 10.26 -7.76
CA ILE A 22 -4.70 9.74 -7.31
C ILE A 22 -4.55 8.32 -7.84
N HIS A 23 -3.60 8.12 -8.75
CA HIS A 23 -3.16 6.78 -9.13
C HIS A 23 -1.97 6.36 -8.27
N GLY A 24 -2.14 5.29 -7.51
CA GLY A 24 -1.11 4.75 -6.65
C GLY A 24 -0.83 3.30 -6.98
N TRP A 25 0.42 2.99 -7.33
CA TRP A 25 0.88 1.64 -7.63
C TRP A 25 1.73 1.05 -6.49
N SER A 26 1.49 -0.20 -6.09
CA SER A 26 2.26 -0.86 -5.01
C SER A 26 2.28 -0.02 -3.73
N LEU A 27 3.45 0.34 -3.20
CA LEU A 27 3.59 1.29 -2.08
C LEU A 27 2.85 2.62 -2.31
N GLY A 28 2.87 3.12 -3.55
CA GLY A 28 2.15 4.31 -3.95
C GLY A 28 0.64 4.19 -3.76
N GLY A 29 0.07 2.98 -3.82
CA GLY A 29 -1.34 2.73 -3.51
C GLY A 29 -1.67 2.96 -2.04
N GLY A 30 -0.80 2.53 -1.13
CA GLY A 30 -0.94 2.78 0.32
C GLY A 30 -0.78 4.25 0.69
N VAL A 31 0.20 4.94 0.07
CA VAL A 31 0.39 6.39 0.18
C VAL A 31 -0.81 7.13 -0.39
N GLY A 32 -1.24 6.76 -1.60
CA GLY A 32 -2.36 7.39 -2.29
C GLY A 32 -3.67 7.26 -1.52
N ALA A 33 -3.93 6.10 -0.91
CA ALA A 33 -5.09 5.90 -0.03
C ALA A 33 -5.04 6.84 1.19
N HIS A 34 -3.87 7.00 1.82
CA HIS A 34 -3.70 7.94 2.92
C HIS A 34 -3.93 9.38 2.50
N VAL A 35 -3.35 9.81 1.37
CA VAL A 35 -3.48 11.18 0.87
C VAL A 35 -4.93 11.49 0.51
N ALA A 36 -5.61 10.58 -0.20
CA ALA A 36 -7.02 10.74 -0.52
C ALA A 36 -7.88 10.82 0.75
N ALA A 37 -7.68 9.91 1.72
CA ALA A 37 -8.42 9.93 2.99
C ALA A 37 -8.19 11.23 3.79
N LEU A 38 -6.94 11.72 3.84
CA LEU A 38 -6.59 12.98 4.49
C LEU A 38 -7.34 14.18 3.87
N HIS A 39 -7.50 14.19 2.55
CA HIS A 39 -8.25 15.24 1.86
C HIS A 39 -9.76 15.12 2.05
N GLN A 40 -10.30 13.90 2.12
CA GLN A 40 -11.70 13.64 2.44
C GLN A 40 -12.06 14.16 3.83
N GLU A 41 -11.18 13.97 4.82
CA GLU A 41 -11.33 14.55 6.17
C GLU A 41 -11.34 16.08 6.16
N LYS A 42 -10.70 16.71 5.15
CA LYS A 42 -10.71 18.17 4.92
C LYS A 42 -11.89 18.63 4.04
N GLY A 43 -12.88 17.78 3.79
CA GLY A 43 -14.07 18.08 2.98
C GLY A 43 -13.79 18.17 1.48
N LYS A 44 -12.68 17.60 0.99
CA LYS A 44 -12.28 17.59 -0.42
C LYS A 44 -12.50 16.19 -1.00
N GLU A 45 -13.44 16.06 -1.91
CA GLU A 45 -13.69 14.80 -2.61
C GLU A 45 -12.57 14.53 -3.63
N ILE A 46 -11.62 13.67 -3.27
CA ILE A 46 -10.52 13.23 -4.14
C ILE A 46 -10.77 11.77 -4.52
N HIS A 47 -10.60 11.45 -5.80
CA HIS A 47 -10.78 10.10 -6.35
C HIS A 47 -9.48 9.29 -6.26
N ILE A 48 -9.59 7.95 -6.30
CA ILE A 48 -8.43 7.05 -6.24
C ILE A 48 -8.51 5.87 -7.21
N CYS A 49 -7.38 5.61 -7.88
CA CYS A 49 -7.08 4.35 -8.55
C CYS A 49 -6.00 3.65 -7.73
N ASN A 50 -6.38 2.58 -7.03
CA ASN A 50 -5.42 1.78 -6.28
C ASN A 50 -4.99 0.58 -7.15
N ASP A 51 -3.76 0.61 -7.66
CA ASP A 51 -3.24 -0.36 -8.61
C ASP A 51 -2.26 -1.30 -7.91
N ARG A 52 -2.65 -2.58 -7.78
CA ARG A 52 -1.78 -3.66 -7.29
C ARG A 52 -1.07 -3.25 -6.00
N SER A 53 -1.87 -2.91 -4.99
CA SER A 53 -1.39 -2.49 -3.66
C SER A 53 -1.84 -3.47 -2.59
N PHE A 54 -1.18 -3.38 -1.44
CA PHE A 54 -1.50 -4.12 -0.23
C PHE A 54 -2.63 -3.51 0.59
N GLU A 55 -3.29 -4.32 1.41
CA GLU A 55 -4.27 -3.93 2.43
C GLU A 55 -3.64 -3.19 3.61
N SER A 56 -2.43 -3.62 4.00
CA SER A 56 -1.59 -2.97 4.99
C SER A 56 -0.11 -3.34 4.78
N MET A 57 0.78 -2.39 5.05
CA MET A 57 2.23 -2.58 4.89
C MET A 57 2.74 -3.74 5.74
N VAL A 58 2.29 -3.81 7.00
CA VAL A 58 2.71 -4.86 7.94
C VAL A 58 2.27 -6.25 7.46
N ASN A 59 1.07 -6.38 6.89
CA ASN A 59 0.62 -7.67 6.38
C ASN A 59 1.39 -8.07 5.11
N GLU A 60 1.66 -7.13 4.21
CA GLU A 60 2.48 -7.39 3.02
C GLU A 60 3.87 -7.91 3.39
N VAL A 61 4.57 -7.25 4.32
CA VAL A 61 5.90 -7.70 4.78
C VAL A 61 5.85 -9.13 5.35
N LYS A 62 4.81 -9.46 6.12
CA LYS A 62 4.62 -10.81 6.68
C LYS A 62 4.37 -11.85 5.60
N GLU A 63 3.47 -11.56 4.67
CA GLU A 63 3.08 -12.49 3.59
C GLU A 63 4.22 -12.69 2.60
N LEU A 64 4.94 -11.63 2.22
CA LEU A 64 6.15 -11.73 1.40
C LEU A 64 7.21 -12.60 2.08
N ALA A 65 7.48 -12.38 3.37
CA ALA A 65 8.42 -13.22 4.12
C ALA A 65 7.97 -14.69 4.19
N ARG A 66 6.66 -14.94 4.32
CA ARG A 66 6.07 -16.28 4.31
C ARG A 66 6.23 -16.97 2.95
N GLU A 67 5.96 -16.26 1.84
CA GLU A 67 6.11 -16.79 0.48
C GLU A 67 7.58 -17.08 0.15
N LEU A 68 8.49 -16.15 0.44
CA LEU A 68 9.93 -16.34 0.20
C LEU A 68 10.47 -17.55 0.97
N ARG A 69 10.03 -17.78 2.21
CA ARG A 69 10.45 -18.96 3.00
C ARG A 69 10.18 -20.30 2.33
N LYS A 70 9.14 -20.42 1.49
CA LYS A 70 8.81 -21.68 0.80
C LYS A 70 9.87 -22.10 -0.22
N TYR A 71 10.57 -21.12 -0.79
CA TYR A 71 11.55 -21.35 -1.86
C TYR A 71 12.99 -21.42 -1.34
N ILE A 72 13.20 -21.19 -0.04
CA ILE A 72 14.55 -21.20 0.54
C ILE A 72 15.00 -22.64 0.76
N ASN A 73 16.07 -23.01 0.05
CA ASN A 73 16.85 -24.20 0.36
C ASN A 73 18.01 -23.85 1.31
N THR A 74 17.82 -24.08 2.61
CA THR A 74 18.80 -23.77 3.68
C THR A 74 20.08 -24.60 3.63
N SER A 75 20.17 -25.61 2.75
CA SER A 75 21.41 -26.35 2.51
C SER A 75 22.44 -25.53 1.73
N THR A 76 22.02 -24.50 1.00
CA THR A 76 22.88 -23.63 0.19
C THR A 76 23.33 -22.39 0.96
N LEU A 77 24.49 -21.81 0.60
CA LEU A 77 24.96 -20.55 1.18
C LEU A 77 23.98 -19.40 0.95
N LEU A 78 23.44 -19.29 -0.27
CA LEU A 78 22.44 -18.29 -0.62
C LEU A 78 21.15 -18.47 0.22
N GLY A 79 20.67 -19.71 0.36
CA GLY A 79 19.48 -19.98 1.18
C GLY A 79 19.67 -19.63 2.66
N LYS A 80 20.87 -19.84 3.22
CA LYS A 80 21.18 -19.39 4.59
C LYS A 80 21.16 -17.87 4.72
N LEU A 81 21.71 -17.14 3.75
CA LEU A 81 21.72 -15.66 3.74
C LEU A 81 20.30 -15.09 3.64
N VAL A 82 19.48 -15.62 2.72
CA VAL A 82 18.07 -15.17 2.57
C VAL A 82 17.27 -15.51 3.84
N SER A 83 17.47 -16.70 4.42
CA SER A 83 16.81 -17.08 5.68
C SER A 83 17.17 -16.14 6.83
N ALA A 84 18.45 -15.77 6.95
CA ALA A 84 18.92 -14.80 7.94
C ALA A 84 18.29 -13.41 7.73
N ALA A 85 18.19 -12.95 6.48
CA ALA A 85 17.53 -11.68 6.18
C ALA A 85 16.03 -11.70 6.55
N LEU A 86 15.31 -12.79 6.25
CA LEU A 86 13.91 -12.95 6.64
C LEU A 86 13.70 -13.12 8.15
N ALA A 87 14.71 -13.59 8.88
CA ALA A 87 14.69 -13.62 10.34
C ALA A 87 14.70 -12.21 10.96
N LEU A 88 15.07 -11.18 10.20
CA LEU A 88 14.99 -9.77 10.60
C LEU A 88 13.61 -9.15 10.41
N ALA A 89 12.67 -9.81 9.71
CA ALA A 89 11.32 -9.30 9.50
C ALA A 89 10.54 -8.91 10.79
N PRO A 90 10.71 -9.61 11.93
CA PRO A 90 10.11 -9.16 13.20
C PRO A 90 10.67 -7.82 13.70
N ILE A 91 11.90 -7.45 13.32
CA ILE A 91 12.56 -6.18 13.69
C ILE A 91 12.11 -5.05 12.74
N THR A 92 11.82 -5.37 11.49
CA THR A 92 11.35 -4.36 10.52
C THR A 92 9.94 -3.85 10.85
N ILE A 93 9.09 -4.66 11.49
CA ILE A 93 7.73 -4.23 11.86
C ILE A 93 7.72 -3.08 12.88
N PRO A 94 8.41 -3.16 14.04
CA PRO A 94 8.58 -2.03 14.94
C PRO A 94 9.15 -0.79 14.25
N LEU A 95 10.13 -0.98 13.34
CA LEU A 95 10.71 0.13 12.58
C LEU A 95 9.67 0.82 11.68
N ILE A 96 8.85 0.04 10.95
CA ILE A 96 7.74 0.54 10.13
C ILE A 96 6.78 1.39 10.98
N HIS A 97 6.45 0.94 12.18
CA HIS A 97 5.62 1.73 13.11
C HIS A 97 6.33 3.01 13.57
N MET A 98 7.60 2.93 13.97
CA MET A 98 8.38 4.07 14.47
C MET A 98 8.52 5.19 13.44
N ILE A 99 8.70 4.85 12.16
CA ILE A 99 8.85 5.84 11.08
C ILE A 99 7.50 6.26 10.48
N GLY A 100 6.37 5.78 11.02
CA GLY A 100 5.03 6.13 10.55
C GLY A 100 4.64 5.53 9.20
N TRP A 101 5.32 4.47 8.76
CA TRP A 101 5.04 3.75 7.50
C TRP A 101 4.02 2.61 7.69
N ASP A 102 3.29 2.61 8.80
CA ASP A 102 2.18 1.69 9.04
C ASP A 102 0.96 2.09 8.20
N PHE A 103 1.11 1.96 6.88
CA PHE A 103 0.07 2.27 5.92
C PHE A 103 -1.04 1.23 6.02
N LYS A 104 -2.16 1.60 6.64
CA LYS A 104 -3.41 0.84 6.68
C LYS A 104 -4.31 1.18 5.50
N SER A 105 -3.89 0.79 4.29
CA SER A 105 -4.56 1.10 3.02
C SER A 105 -6.06 0.82 3.06
N THR A 106 -6.49 -0.32 3.61
CA THR A 106 -7.93 -0.66 3.72
C THR A 106 -8.72 0.37 4.51
N GLN A 107 -8.22 0.80 5.67
CA GLN A 107 -8.90 1.76 6.54
C GLN A 107 -9.01 3.12 5.86
N CYS A 108 -7.94 3.57 5.20
CA CYS A 108 -7.96 4.82 4.45
C CYS A 108 -8.89 4.72 3.23
N TYR A 109 -8.83 3.63 2.48
CA TYR A 109 -9.64 3.41 1.29
C TYR A 109 -11.16 3.36 1.61
N GLN A 110 -11.53 2.88 2.80
CA GLN A 110 -12.92 2.91 3.29
C GLN A 110 -13.43 4.33 3.52
N LYS A 111 -12.59 5.26 3.98
CA LYS A 111 -12.95 6.67 4.23
C LYS A 111 -13.16 7.50 2.95
N ILE A 112 -12.68 7.00 1.81
CA ILE A 112 -12.75 7.75 0.54
C ILE A 112 -14.16 7.66 -0.04
N ASN A 113 -14.79 8.82 -0.23
CA ASN A 113 -16.03 9.00 -0.97
C ASN A 113 -15.73 9.33 -2.44
N GLY A 114 -16.72 9.15 -3.32
CA GLY A 114 -16.58 9.40 -4.75
C GLY A 114 -16.01 8.20 -5.52
N HIS A 115 -15.45 8.47 -6.70
CA HIS A 115 -14.91 7.43 -7.57
C HIS A 115 -13.65 6.78 -6.97
N LYS A 116 -13.74 5.46 -6.77
CA LYS A 116 -12.61 4.63 -6.38
C LYS A 116 -12.66 3.28 -7.06
N PHE A 117 -11.52 2.79 -7.53
CA PHE A 117 -11.40 1.46 -8.09
C PHE A 117 -10.05 0.83 -7.78
N ILE A 118 -10.04 -0.51 -7.80
CA ILE A 118 -8.87 -1.33 -7.52
C ILE A 118 -8.51 -2.08 -8.80
N ILE A 119 -7.28 -1.93 -9.26
CA ILE A 119 -6.68 -2.80 -10.28
C ILE A 119 -5.92 -3.88 -9.52
N TYR A 120 -6.21 -5.16 -9.79
CA TYR A 120 -5.51 -6.28 -9.18
C TYR A 120 -5.28 -7.40 -10.19
N HIS A 121 -4.32 -8.26 -9.90
CA HIS A 121 -4.10 -9.49 -10.65
C HIS A 121 -3.97 -10.67 -9.66
N PRO A 122 -4.63 -11.82 -9.88
CA PRO A 122 -4.52 -12.98 -8.99
C PRO A 122 -3.09 -13.53 -8.89
N ASN A 123 -2.31 -13.41 -9.98
CA ASN A 123 -0.91 -13.83 -10.06
C ASN A 123 -0.01 -12.58 -10.09
N ASP A 124 -0.27 -11.60 -9.23
CA ASP A 124 0.60 -10.43 -9.12
C ASP A 124 1.96 -10.83 -8.55
N GLU A 125 3.03 -10.39 -9.22
CA GLU A 125 4.42 -10.63 -8.80
C GLU A 125 4.93 -9.56 -7.82
N ILE A 126 4.18 -8.47 -7.65
CA ILE A 126 4.56 -7.31 -6.85
C ILE A 126 3.95 -7.37 -5.46
N ILE A 127 2.66 -7.67 -5.36
CA ILE A 127 1.91 -7.77 -4.10
C ILE A 127 1.36 -9.18 -3.96
N VAL A 128 1.64 -9.82 -2.82
CA VAL A 128 1.10 -11.16 -2.58
C VAL A 128 -0.42 -11.09 -2.49
N TYR A 129 -1.12 -11.94 -3.26
CA TYR A 129 -2.59 -11.91 -3.33
C TYR A 129 -3.28 -11.95 -1.95
N SER A 130 -2.72 -12.71 -0.99
CA SER A 130 -3.23 -12.81 0.38
C SER A 130 -3.17 -11.50 1.18
N ALA A 131 -2.29 -10.58 0.79
CA ALA A 131 -2.11 -9.24 1.37
C ALA A 131 -2.63 -8.13 0.44
N SER A 132 -3.14 -8.45 -0.76
CA SER A 132 -3.72 -7.48 -1.68
C SER A 132 -4.90 -6.73 -1.06
N LEU A 133 -4.98 -5.42 -1.32
CA LEU A 133 -6.12 -4.59 -0.91
C LEU A 133 -7.44 -5.17 -1.45
N HIS A 134 -7.42 -5.72 -2.67
CA HIS A 134 -8.59 -6.28 -3.34
C HIS A 134 -9.30 -7.37 -2.51
N LYS A 135 -8.55 -8.17 -1.74
CA LYS A 135 -9.11 -9.27 -0.93
C LYS A 135 -10.21 -8.83 0.04
N ASN A 136 -10.17 -7.58 0.50
CA ASN A 136 -11.18 -7.01 1.41
C ASN A 136 -12.44 -6.50 0.70
N TRP A 137 -12.47 -6.52 -0.63
CA TRP A 137 -13.55 -5.98 -1.44
C TRP A 137 -14.09 -7.09 -2.34
N ARG A 138 -15.14 -7.76 -1.85
CA ARG A 138 -15.95 -8.63 -2.71
C ARG A 138 -16.71 -7.72 -3.66
N ILE A 139 -16.41 -7.82 -4.96
CA ILE A 139 -17.24 -7.30 -6.04
C ILE A 139 -18.48 -8.19 -6.13
#